data_AF-A0A835WJ17-F1
#
_entry.id   AF-A0A835WJ17-F1
#
_cell.length_a   1.000
_cell.length_b   1.000
_cell.length_c   1.000
_cell.angle_alpha   90.00
_cell.angle_beta   90.00
_cell.angle_gamma   90.00
#
_symmetry.space_group_name_H-M   'P 1'
#
loop_
_entity.id
_entity.type
_entity.pdbx_description
1 polymer ?
#
loop_
_entity_poly.entity_id
_entity_poly.type
_entity_poly.pdbx_seq_one_letter_code
_entity_poly.pdbx_strand_id
1 'polypeptide(L)'
;MFLRRQASAHQRAGRAGRTQPGKCFRLYTESSFKKDLQEQTYPEILRSNLGSVVLQLKKLGIDDLVHFDFMDPPAPETLMRALELLNYLGAMDDDGNLTPVGNIMSEFPLDPQLAKMLVASPEFRCSNEILSIAAMLSSPNVFLRPREAAKAADEAKARFTHIDGDHLTMLNVFHAWKSHNEDSNWCYEHFLNFRSLKSADSVRTQLSRICTRMNLKLVSTPFESKEYYSNIRKAVTSGFFMQVAHLQRQGQYMTVKDNQVVHLHPSTCLDHKPEWVLYQEFVLTTKNYIRTCLDINGEWLIDVAPHYFDLSNFPPGECKRALERMYAKKEKDKSDRF
;
A
#
# COMPACT_ATOMS: atom_id res chain seq x y z
N MET A 1 7.74 -10.12 17.25
CA MET A 1 8.21 -9.69 18.59
C MET A 1 9.71 -9.44 18.46
N PHE A 2 10.14 -8.18 18.42
CA PHE A 2 11.52 -7.78 18.09
C PHE A 2 12.50 -8.17 19.22
N LEU A 3 13.35 -9.17 19.00
CA LEU A 3 14.58 -9.31 19.78
C LEU A 3 15.44 -8.06 19.51
N ARG A 4 15.53 -7.18 20.51
CA ARG A 4 16.24 -5.90 20.43
C ARG A 4 17.68 -6.09 20.89
N ARG A 5 18.61 -5.95 19.95
CA ARG A 5 20.07 -6.16 20.03
C ARG A 5 20.82 -5.56 21.22
N GLN A 6 22.03 -6.05 21.48
CA GLN A 6 22.83 -5.66 22.64
C GLN A 6 23.08 -4.16 22.71
N ALA A 7 23.42 -3.50 21.59
CA ALA A 7 23.60 -2.05 21.55
C ALA A 7 22.34 -1.27 21.98
N SER A 8 21.14 -1.73 21.56
CA SER A 8 19.88 -1.11 21.97
C SER A 8 19.58 -1.33 23.46
N ALA A 9 19.92 -2.51 23.99
CA ALA A 9 19.80 -2.81 25.41
C ALA A 9 20.74 -1.95 26.27
N HIS A 10 21.97 -1.72 25.81
CA HIS A 10 22.90 -0.80 26.47
C HIS A 10 22.42 0.64 26.42
N GLN A 11 21.93 1.13 25.26
CA GLN A 11 21.34 2.48 25.18
C GLN A 11 20.17 2.66 26.16
N ARG A 12 19.33 1.63 26.35
CA ARG A 12 18.24 1.69 27.33
C ARG A 12 18.73 1.71 28.77
N ALA A 13 19.70 0.86 29.11
CA ALA A 13 20.31 0.88 30.43
C ALA A 13 20.93 2.24 30.74
N GLY A 14 21.59 2.87 29.75
CA GLY A 14 22.18 4.20 29.86
C GLY A 14 21.18 5.33 30.10
N ARG A 15 19.86 5.13 29.86
CA ARG A 15 18.84 6.13 30.19
C ARG A 15 18.59 6.27 31.69
N ALA A 16 18.80 5.20 32.47
CA ALA A 16 18.55 5.21 33.91
C ALA A 16 19.66 5.94 34.70
N GLY A 17 20.87 6.01 34.16
CA GLY A 17 22.06 6.56 34.82
C GLY A 17 22.41 8.01 34.47
N ARG A 18 21.48 8.81 33.94
CA ARG A 18 21.78 10.16 33.41
C ARG A 18 21.97 11.23 34.49
N THR A 19 21.20 11.15 35.56
CA THR A 19 21.19 12.16 36.64
C THR A 19 21.72 11.59 37.95
N GLN A 20 21.45 10.32 38.23
CA GLN A 20 21.88 9.58 39.42
C GLN A 20 22.08 8.10 39.06
N PRO A 21 22.76 7.31 39.90
CA PRO A 21 22.86 5.86 39.70
C PRO A 21 21.47 5.22 39.56
N GLY A 22 21.22 4.60 38.41
CA GLY A 22 19.96 3.92 38.09
C GLY A 22 20.13 2.42 37.92
N LYS A 23 19.02 1.68 37.97
CA LYS A 23 18.97 0.23 37.71
C LYS A 23 18.13 -0.03 36.47
N CYS A 24 18.56 -1.01 35.65
CA CYS A 24 17.84 -1.45 34.47
C CYS A 24 17.47 -2.92 34.61
N PHE A 25 16.16 -3.22 34.69
CA PHE A 25 15.65 -4.58 34.77
C PHE A 25 15.43 -5.12 33.35
N ARG A 26 16.23 -6.11 32.95
CA ARG A 26 16.11 -6.80 31.65
C ARG A 26 15.23 -8.04 31.82
N LEU A 27 14.13 -8.12 31.07
CA LEU A 27 13.17 -9.23 31.13
C LEU A 27 13.60 -10.42 30.25
N TYR A 28 14.87 -10.80 30.33
CA TYR A 28 15.47 -11.94 29.64
C TYR A 28 16.72 -12.38 30.39
N THR A 29 17.14 -13.63 30.19
CA THR A 29 18.32 -14.21 30.85
C THR A 29 19.61 -13.60 30.31
N GLU A 30 20.68 -13.67 31.11
CA GLU A 30 22.01 -13.25 30.67
C GLU A 30 22.54 -14.15 29.54
N SER A 31 22.20 -15.43 29.56
CA SER A 31 22.56 -16.36 28.47
C SER A 31 21.96 -15.92 27.14
N SER A 32 20.69 -15.53 27.11
CA SER A 32 20.06 -14.99 25.91
C SER A 32 20.67 -13.66 25.48
N PHE A 33 21.07 -12.81 26.42
CA PHE A 33 21.78 -11.57 26.10
C PHE A 33 23.11 -11.80 25.36
N LYS A 34 23.87 -12.82 25.77
CA LYS A 34 25.19 -13.10 25.17
C LYS A 34 25.11 -13.96 23.91
N LYS A 35 24.18 -14.92 23.84
CA LYS A 35 24.11 -15.93 22.77
C LYS A 35 23.07 -15.61 21.69
N ASP A 36 21.89 -15.14 22.09
CA ASP A 36 20.75 -15.01 21.17
C ASP A 36 20.67 -13.61 20.55
N LEU A 37 21.20 -12.61 21.25
CA LEU A 37 21.14 -11.20 20.86
C LEU A 37 22.37 -10.79 20.06
N GLN A 38 22.15 -10.41 18.80
CA GLN A 38 23.16 -9.78 17.95
C GLN A 38 23.67 -8.47 18.58
N GLU A 39 24.92 -8.12 18.32
CA GLU A 39 25.55 -6.91 18.87
C GLU A 39 24.92 -5.63 18.31
N GLN A 40 24.83 -5.53 16.97
CA GLN A 40 24.51 -4.27 16.27
C GLN A 40 23.28 -4.30 15.37
N THR A 41 22.60 -3.15 15.38
CA THR A 41 21.61 -2.69 14.40
C THR A 41 21.81 -3.11 12.93
N TYR A 42 21.25 -4.18 12.34
CA TYR A 42 21.24 -4.30 10.86
C TYR A 42 20.69 -3.00 10.27
N PRO A 43 21.46 -2.35 9.38
CA PRO A 43 21.06 -1.13 8.71
C PRO A 43 19.67 -1.26 8.10
N GLU A 44 18.92 -0.16 8.09
CA GLU A 44 17.56 -0.15 7.55
C GLU A 44 17.54 -0.35 6.04
N ILE A 45 18.56 0.16 5.33
CA ILE A 45 18.74 -0.02 3.88
C ILE A 45 18.80 -1.49 3.45
N LEU A 46 19.25 -2.40 4.33
CA LEU A 46 19.31 -3.84 4.07
C LEU A 46 17.98 -4.56 4.33
N ARG A 47 16.97 -3.87 4.87
CA ARG A 47 15.71 -4.50 5.36
C ARG A 47 14.44 -3.82 4.87
N SER A 48 14.55 -2.71 4.15
CA SER A 48 13.42 -1.93 3.67
C SER A 48 13.33 -1.96 2.14
N ASN A 49 12.14 -1.76 1.59
CA ASN A 49 11.96 -1.59 0.16
C ASN A 49 12.65 -0.30 -0.29
N LEU A 50 13.50 -0.41 -1.31
CA LEU A 50 14.33 0.70 -1.80
C LEU A 50 13.63 1.54 -2.87
N GLY A 51 12.40 1.24 -3.29
CA GLY A 51 11.72 1.97 -4.35
C GLY A 51 11.67 3.49 -4.14
N SER A 52 11.32 3.94 -2.93
CA SER A 52 11.30 5.38 -2.59
C SER A 52 12.70 5.99 -2.54
N VAL A 53 13.69 5.25 -2.01
CA VAL A 53 15.09 5.68 -1.92
C VAL A 53 15.70 5.83 -3.31
N VAL A 54 15.53 4.85 -4.19
CA VAL A 54 16.02 4.86 -5.57
C VAL A 54 15.42 6.05 -6.34
N LEU A 55 14.11 6.28 -6.19
CA LEU A 55 13.45 7.42 -6.83
C LEU A 55 14.04 8.77 -6.36
N GLN A 56 14.35 8.89 -5.07
CA GLN A 56 14.99 10.10 -4.52
C GLN A 56 16.44 10.25 -4.98
N LEU A 57 17.23 9.17 -5.02
CA LEU A 57 18.61 9.21 -5.51
C LEU A 57 18.67 9.63 -6.99
N LYS A 58 17.78 9.08 -7.82
CA LYS A 58 17.65 9.48 -9.22
C LYS A 58 17.25 10.94 -9.38
N LYS A 59 16.34 11.44 -8.55
CA LYS A 59 15.99 12.86 -8.51
C LYS A 59 17.19 13.76 -8.17
N LEU A 60 18.09 13.29 -7.30
CA LEU A 60 19.32 14.01 -6.94
C LEU A 60 20.37 14.00 -8.07
N GLY A 61 20.13 13.31 -9.19
CA GLY A 61 21.05 13.20 -10.32
C GLY A 61 22.08 12.10 -10.17
N ILE A 62 21.81 11.09 -9.32
CA ILE A 62 22.69 9.92 -9.16
C ILE A 62 22.22 8.84 -10.13
N ASP A 63 22.99 8.65 -11.21
CA ASP A 63 22.63 7.69 -12.24
C ASP A 63 23.13 6.28 -11.99
N ASP A 64 24.36 6.16 -11.49
CA ASP A 64 24.99 4.89 -11.18
C ASP A 64 24.73 4.50 -9.72
N LEU A 65 23.66 3.73 -9.53
CA LEU A 65 23.27 3.22 -8.22
C LEU A 65 24.08 1.99 -7.80
N VAL A 66 24.76 1.33 -8.74
CA VAL A 66 25.52 0.09 -8.47
C VAL A 66 26.86 0.45 -7.83
N HIS A 67 27.51 1.50 -8.31
CA HIS A 67 28.79 1.99 -7.78
C HIS A 67 28.63 3.15 -6.79
N PHE A 68 27.41 3.43 -6.35
CA PHE A 68 27.17 4.43 -5.31
C PHE A 68 27.81 3.99 -3.98
N ASP A 69 28.52 4.90 -3.33
CA ASP A 69 29.31 4.63 -2.11
C ASP A 69 28.41 4.51 -0.86
N PHE A 70 27.65 3.42 -0.80
CA PHE A 70 26.89 3.06 0.40
C PHE A 70 27.83 2.55 1.49
N MET A 71 27.66 3.06 2.72
CA MET A 71 28.37 2.52 3.90
C MET A 71 28.12 1.01 4.08
N ASP A 72 26.86 0.59 3.87
CA ASP A 72 26.44 -0.81 3.82
C ASP A 72 25.57 -1.00 2.56
N PRO A 73 26.13 -1.49 1.44
CA PRO A 73 25.39 -1.60 0.18
C PRO A 73 24.27 -2.63 0.27
N PRO A 74 23.07 -2.34 -0.28
CA PRO A 74 22.01 -3.32 -0.37
C PRO A 74 22.36 -4.47 -1.33
N ALA A 75 21.67 -5.60 -1.19
CA ALA A 75 21.83 -6.70 -2.13
C ALA A 75 21.46 -6.24 -3.55
N PRO A 76 22.25 -6.62 -4.59
CA PRO A 76 21.96 -6.23 -5.98
C PRO A 76 20.55 -6.59 -6.42
N GLU A 77 20.03 -7.74 -5.97
CA GLU A 77 18.65 -8.18 -6.23
C GLU A 77 17.60 -7.20 -5.68
N THR A 78 17.82 -6.62 -4.49
CA THR A 78 16.88 -5.64 -3.89
C THR A 78 16.89 -4.34 -4.69
N LEU A 79 18.07 -3.91 -5.14
CA LEU A 79 18.19 -2.72 -6.00
C LEU A 79 17.52 -2.95 -7.36
N MET A 80 17.76 -4.11 -7.99
CA MET A 80 17.11 -4.51 -9.23
C MET A 80 15.59 -4.55 -9.11
N ARG A 81 15.04 -5.09 -8.01
CA ARG A 81 13.59 -5.12 -7.77
C ARG A 81 12.99 -3.73 -7.60
N ALA A 82 13.72 -2.81 -6.96
CA ALA A 82 13.31 -1.42 -6.85
C ALA A 82 13.32 -0.71 -8.23
N LEU A 83 14.34 -0.98 -9.06
CA LEU A 83 14.40 -0.47 -10.43
C LEU A 83 13.28 -1.02 -11.29
N GLU A 84 13.02 -2.33 -11.22
CA GLU A 84 11.95 -3.03 -11.93
C GLU A 84 10.57 -2.46 -11.55
N LEU A 85 10.33 -2.25 -10.24
CA LEU A 85 9.10 -1.64 -9.73
C LEU A 85 8.88 -0.24 -10.31
N LEU A 86 9.91 0.61 -10.27
CA LEU A 86 9.82 1.98 -10.77
C LEU A 86 9.65 2.03 -12.31
N ASN A 87 10.26 1.10 -13.04
CA ASN A 87 10.02 0.96 -14.48
C ASN A 87 8.56 0.58 -14.77
N TYR A 88 8.01 -0.43 -14.08
CA TYR A 88 6.60 -0.82 -14.26
C TYR A 88 5.61 0.29 -13.90
N LEU A 89 5.91 1.12 -12.89
CA LEU A 89 5.09 2.28 -12.55
C LEU A 89 5.20 3.42 -13.59
N GLY A 90 6.12 3.32 -14.55
CA GLY A 90 6.43 4.36 -15.52
C GLY A 90 7.15 5.56 -14.91
N ALA A 91 7.78 5.38 -13.74
CA ALA A 91 8.58 6.41 -13.08
C ALA A 91 10.00 6.51 -13.69
N MET A 92 10.49 5.43 -14.27
CA MET A 92 11.73 5.39 -15.05
C MET A 92 11.47 4.83 -16.44
N ASP A 93 12.35 5.15 -17.38
CA ASP A 93 12.40 4.52 -18.70
C ASP A 93 13.28 3.26 -18.69
N ASP A 94 13.31 2.54 -19.82
CA ASP A 94 14.11 1.31 -19.98
C ASP A 94 15.63 1.58 -19.94
N ASP A 95 16.05 2.83 -20.15
CA ASP A 95 17.44 3.28 -20.02
C ASP A 95 17.82 3.66 -18.57
N GLY A 96 16.84 3.67 -17.66
CA GLY A 96 17.03 3.98 -16.23
C GLY A 96 17.04 5.47 -15.89
N ASN A 97 16.56 6.34 -16.78
CA ASN A 97 16.38 7.77 -16.53
C ASN A 97 15.01 8.06 -15.92
N LEU A 98 14.91 9.18 -15.20
CA LEU A 98 13.68 9.62 -14.56
C LEU A 98 12.69 10.19 -15.59
N THR A 99 11.48 9.63 -15.67
CA THR A 99 10.43 10.15 -16.56
C THR A 99 9.77 11.40 -15.96
N PRO A 100 8.98 12.18 -16.74
CA PRO A 100 8.19 13.28 -16.18
C PRO A 100 7.23 12.83 -15.07
N VAL A 101 6.67 11.62 -15.21
CA VAL A 101 5.79 11.01 -14.19
C VAL A 101 6.60 10.68 -12.94
N GLY A 102 7.79 10.09 -13.08
CA GLY A 102 8.71 9.82 -11.97
C GLY A 102 9.14 11.09 -11.23
N ASN A 103 9.40 12.17 -11.97
CA ASN A 103 9.74 13.46 -11.38
C ASN A 103 8.59 13.98 -10.50
N ILE A 104 7.35 13.91 -10.98
CA ILE A 104 6.17 14.28 -10.19
C ILE A 104 6.01 13.36 -8.97
N MET A 105 6.16 12.04 -9.14
CA MET A 105 6.06 11.06 -8.06
C MET A 105 7.09 11.32 -6.94
N SER A 106 8.31 11.74 -7.30
CA SER A 106 9.41 12.00 -6.37
C SER A 106 9.19 13.20 -5.44
N GLU A 107 8.20 14.07 -5.74
CA GLU A 107 7.83 15.19 -4.87
C GLU A 107 6.93 14.77 -3.71
N PHE A 108 6.30 13.60 -3.80
CA PHE A 108 5.42 13.10 -2.76
C PHE A 108 6.21 12.32 -1.72
N PRO A 109 5.99 12.58 -0.40
CA PRO A 109 6.58 11.79 0.67
C PRO A 109 5.80 10.48 0.88
N LEU A 110 5.61 9.72 -0.19
CA LEU A 110 4.80 8.50 -0.25
C LEU A 110 5.59 7.38 -0.92
N ASP A 111 5.15 6.14 -0.70
CA ASP A 111 5.63 5.01 -1.50
C ASP A 111 5.32 5.23 -2.99
N PRO A 112 6.20 4.80 -3.92
CA PRO A 112 6.00 5.02 -5.35
C PRO A 112 4.65 4.53 -5.89
N GLN A 113 4.12 3.43 -5.35
CA GLN A 113 2.80 2.90 -5.75
C GLN A 113 1.64 3.85 -5.35
N LEU A 114 1.68 4.42 -4.14
CA LEU A 114 0.72 5.43 -3.69
C LEU A 114 0.85 6.73 -4.47
N ALA A 115 2.09 7.15 -4.74
CA ALA A 115 2.36 8.33 -5.55
C ALA A 115 1.83 8.15 -6.99
N LYS A 116 2.05 6.98 -7.60
CA LYS A 116 1.53 6.65 -8.93
C LYS A 116 0.00 6.69 -8.97
N MET A 117 -0.65 6.08 -7.99
CA MET A 117 -2.11 6.11 -7.83
C MET A 117 -2.64 7.55 -7.79
N LEU A 118 -2.00 8.43 -7.03
CA LEU A 118 -2.39 9.83 -6.92
C LEU A 118 -2.15 10.61 -8.22
N VAL A 119 -1.02 10.39 -8.89
CA VAL A 119 -0.67 11.06 -10.16
C VAL A 119 -1.58 10.65 -11.31
N ALA A 120 -2.00 9.38 -11.37
CA ALA A 120 -2.92 8.87 -12.40
C ALA A 120 -4.40 9.20 -12.11
N SER A 121 -4.75 9.52 -10.86
CA SER A 121 -6.14 9.78 -10.45
C SER A 121 -6.91 10.88 -11.22
N PRO A 122 -6.29 11.94 -11.79
CA PRO A 122 -7.00 12.92 -12.59
C PRO A 122 -7.54 12.35 -13.91
N GLU A 123 -6.89 11.33 -14.48
CA GLU A 123 -7.34 10.65 -15.71
C GLU A 123 -8.68 9.93 -15.49
N PHE A 124 -8.88 9.39 -14.29
CA PHE A 124 -10.11 8.73 -13.86
C PHE A 124 -11.15 9.67 -13.24
N ARG A 125 -10.86 10.98 -13.16
CA ARG A 125 -11.76 12.00 -12.59
C ARG A 125 -12.16 11.76 -11.12
N CYS A 126 -11.27 11.18 -10.30
CA CYS A 126 -11.54 10.85 -8.90
C CYS A 126 -10.37 11.22 -7.96
N SER A 127 -9.61 12.25 -8.32
CA SER A 127 -8.41 12.66 -7.58
C SER A 127 -8.68 13.14 -6.15
N ASN A 128 -9.85 13.72 -5.86
CA ASN A 128 -10.20 14.15 -4.50
C ASN A 128 -10.41 12.96 -3.56
N GLU A 129 -11.04 11.90 -4.05
CA GLU A 129 -11.26 10.66 -3.31
C GLU A 129 -9.96 9.89 -3.12
N ILE A 130 -9.15 9.78 -4.17
CA ILE A 130 -7.84 9.12 -4.12
C ILE A 130 -6.90 9.84 -3.16
N LEU A 131 -6.94 11.16 -3.09
CA LEU A 131 -6.18 11.94 -2.12
C LEU A 131 -6.57 11.57 -0.68
N SER A 132 -7.87 11.42 -0.40
CA SER A 132 -8.36 10.97 0.92
C SER A 132 -7.95 9.54 1.22
N ILE A 133 -8.05 8.62 0.24
CA ILE A 133 -7.64 7.21 0.39
C ILE A 133 -6.12 7.13 0.66
N ALA A 134 -5.30 7.84 -0.11
CA ALA A 134 -3.85 7.86 0.07
C ALA A 134 -3.45 8.36 1.47
N ALA A 135 -4.14 9.39 1.97
CA ALA A 135 -3.90 9.93 3.30
C ALA A 135 -4.30 8.95 4.42
N MET A 136 -5.41 8.22 4.24
CA MET A 136 -5.86 7.18 5.16
C MET A 136 -4.90 5.98 5.18
N LEU A 137 -4.40 5.56 4.02
CA LEU A 137 -3.41 4.48 3.87
C LEU A 137 -2.04 4.83 4.46
N SER A 138 -1.67 6.11 4.41
CA SER A 138 -0.41 6.61 4.97
C SER A 138 -0.44 6.80 6.48
N SER A 139 -1.62 6.71 7.09
CA SER A 139 -1.82 6.88 8.54
C SER A 139 -1.98 5.52 9.25
N PRO A 140 -1.69 5.43 10.56
CA PRO A 140 -1.95 4.21 11.32
C PRO A 140 -3.42 3.79 11.24
N ASN A 141 -3.68 2.49 11.39
CA ASN A 141 -5.03 1.94 11.30
C ASN A 141 -6.05 2.76 12.13
N VAL A 142 -7.12 3.19 11.46
CA VAL A 142 -8.16 4.05 12.02
C VAL A 142 -9.18 3.24 12.83
N PHE A 143 -9.37 1.96 12.53
CA PHE A 143 -10.35 1.12 13.23
C PHE A 143 -9.80 0.63 14.56
N LEU A 144 -10.51 0.93 15.65
CA LEU A 144 -10.24 0.38 16.98
C LEU A 144 -11.07 -0.88 17.17
N ARG A 145 -10.41 -1.97 17.60
CA ARG A 145 -11.11 -3.23 17.92
C ARG A 145 -10.63 -3.79 19.26
N PRO A 146 -11.11 -3.22 20.40
CA PRO A 146 -10.84 -3.77 21.72
C PRO A 146 -11.36 -5.20 21.81
N ARG A 147 -10.61 -6.10 22.48
CA ARG A 147 -11.01 -7.52 22.57
C ARG A 147 -12.34 -7.72 23.29
N GLU A 148 -12.62 -6.90 24.30
CA GLU A 148 -13.83 -6.96 25.12
C GLU A 148 -15.07 -6.47 24.36
N ALA A 149 -14.90 -5.52 23.44
CA ALA A 149 -15.99 -4.89 22.68
C ALA A 149 -15.92 -5.23 21.18
N ALA A 150 -15.33 -6.38 20.83
CA ALA A 150 -15.04 -6.75 19.45
C ALA A 150 -16.30 -6.77 18.57
N LYS A 151 -17.41 -7.31 19.08
CA LYS A 151 -18.69 -7.36 18.36
C LYS A 151 -19.27 -5.96 18.08
N ALA A 152 -19.26 -5.09 19.09
CA ALA A 152 -19.73 -3.71 18.95
C ALA A 152 -18.86 -2.90 17.98
N ALA A 153 -17.55 -3.12 17.98
CA ALA A 153 -16.64 -2.51 17.01
C ALA A 153 -16.89 -3.00 15.58
N ASP A 154 -17.16 -4.30 15.39
CA ASP A 154 -17.49 -4.87 14.08
C ASP A 154 -18.84 -4.34 13.57
N GLU A 155 -19.86 -4.22 14.44
CA GLU A 155 -21.16 -3.60 14.12
C GLU A 155 -21.00 -2.11 13.76
N ALA A 156 -20.17 -1.37 14.50
CA ALA A 156 -19.88 0.03 14.19
C ALA A 156 -19.19 0.19 12.83
N LYS A 157 -18.24 -0.71 12.52
CA LYS A 157 -17.54 -0.75 11.22
C LYS A 157 -18.48 -1.13 10.07
N ALA A 158 -19.43 -2.03 10.30
CA ALA A 158 -20.41 -2.44 9.29
C ALA A 158 -21.20 -1.26 8.72
N ARG A 159 -21.45 -0.21 9.52
CA ARG A 159 -22.15 1.02 9.06
C ARG A 159 -21.40 1.80 7.97
N PHE A 160 -20.09 1.67 7.88
CA PHE A 160 -19.26 2.35 6.88
C PHE A 160 -18.83 1.42 5.74
N THR A 161 -19.13 0.13 5.87
CA THR A 161 -18.64 -0.92 4.97
C THR A 161 -19.20 -0.71 3.58
N HIS A 162 -18.29 -0.69 2.60
CA HIS A 162 -18.64 -0.65 1.20
C HIS A 162 -18.53 -2.05 0.60
N ILE A 163 -19.51 -2.45 -0.22
CA ILE A 163 -19.58 -3.78 -0.85
C ILE A 163 -18.33 -4.11 -1.69
N ASP A 164 -17.80 -3.12 -2.41
CA ASP A 164 -16.63 -3.32 -3.27
C ASP A 164 -15.28 -3.33 -2.52
N GLY A 165 -15.20 -3.00 -1.22
CA GLY A 165 -13.97 -3.24 -0.43
C GLY A 165 -13.54 -2.18 0.61
N ASP A 166 -12.35 -2.42 1.16
CA ASP A 166 -11.81 -1.72 2.33
C ASP A 166 -11.34 -0.29 2.01
N HIS A 167 -10.84 -0.02 0.80
CA HIS A 167 -10.41 1.33 0.39
C HIS A 167 -11.57 2.33 0.40
N LEU A 168 -12.72 1.90 -0.12
CA LEU A 168 -13.94 2.70 -0.13
C LEU A 168 -14.56 2.78 1.26
N THR A 169 -14.42 1.74 2.07
CA THR A 169 -14.80 1.80 3.50
C THR A 169 -14.01 2.88 4.24
N MET A 170 -12.69 2.99 4.01
CA MET A 170 -11.89 4.07 4.60
C MET A 170 -12.31 5.45 4.10
N LEU A 171 -12.65 5.57 2.81
CA LEU A 171 -13.18 6.81 2.24
C LEU A 171 -14.49 7.23 2.92
N ASN A 172 -15.43 6.29 3.13
CA ASN A 172 -16.68 6.53 3.82
C ASN A 172 -16.47 7.01 5.26
N VAL A 173 -15.54 6.37 5.99
CA VAL A 173 -15.15 6.79 7.34
C VAL A 173 -14.61 8.21 7.36
N PHE A 174 -13.72 8.56 6.41
CA PHE A 174 -13.14 9.89 6.34
C PHE A 174 -14.20 10.96 6.04
N HIS A 175 -15.12 10.70 5.11
CA HIS A 175 -16.22 11.60 4.79
C HIS A 175 -17.20 11.76 5.96
N ALA A 176 -17.57 10.66 6.62
CA ALA A 176 -18.46 10.70 7.78
C ALA A 176 -17.85 11.47 8.96
N TRP A 177 -16.55 11.29 9.21
CA TRP A 177 -15.85 12.05 10.25
C TRP A 177 -15.80 13.55 9.94
N LYS A 178 -15.55 13.91 8.68
CA LYS A 178 -15.57 15.32 8.23
C LYS A 178 -16.97 15.95 8.32
N SER A 179 -18.03 15.20 8.02
CA SER A 179 -19.41 15.73 8.11
C SER A 179 -19.88 15.97 9.54
N HIS A 180 -19.30 15.26 10.51
CA HIS A 180 -19.56 15.46 11.95
C HIS A 180 -18.59 16.45 12.60
N ASN A 181 -18.07 17.42 11.84
CA ASN A 181 -17.18 18.49 12.33
C ASN A 181 -15.95 17.98 13.10
N GLU A 182 -15.41 16.82 12.71
CA GLU A 182 -14.19 16.26 13.30
C GLU A 182 -14.34 15.97 14.81
N ASP A 183 -15.54 15.61 15.26
CA ASP A 183 -15.84 15.40 16.67
C ASP A 183 -15.11 14.15 17.23
N SER A 184 -14.49 14.33 18.41
CA SER A 184 -13.82 13.27 19.14
C SER A 184 -14.80 12.31 19.81
N ASN A 185 -15.97 12.78 20.24
CA ASN A 185 -16.96 11.91 20.88
C ASN A 185 -17.58 10.97 19.84
N TRP A 186 -17.93 11.49 18.66
CA TRP A 186 -18.36 10.67 17.54
C TRP A 186 -17.36 9.56 17.18
N CYS A 187 -16.06 9.86 17.19
CA CYS A 187 -15.01 8.85 16.95
C CYS A 187 -15.05 7.73 18.00
N TYR A 188 -15.24 8.09 19.28
CA TYR A 188 -15.31 7.11 20.37
C TYR A 188 -16.52 6.17 20.21
N GLU A 189 -17.70 6.73 19.92
CA GLU A 189 -18.93 5.95 19.70
C GLU A 189 -18.86 5.00 18.49
N HIS A 190 -18.07 5.37 17.48
CA HIS A 190 -17.91 4.60 16.25
C HIS A 190 -16.66 3.71 16.25
N PHE A 191 -15.95 3.59 17.38
CA PHE A 191 -14.71 2.81 17.49
C PHE A 191 -13.63 3.24 16.48
N LEU A 192 -13.48 4.55 16.28
CA LEU A 192 -12.49 5.15 15.39
C LEU A 192 -11.40 5.86 16.19
N ASN A 193 -10.17 5.77 15.70
CA ASN A 193 -9.03 6.44 16.30
C ASN A 193 -8.95 7.90 15.82
N PHE A 194 -9.36 8.82 16.70
CA PHE A 194 -9.30 10.26 16.44
C PHE A 194 -7.91 10.76 16.04
N ARG A 195 -6.84 10.26 16.68
CA ARG A 195 -5.46 10.68 16.38
C ARG A 195 -5.05 10.24 14.97
N SER A 196 -5.43 9.03 14.57
CA SER A 196 -5.16 8.54 13.22
C SER A 196 -5.93 9.34 12.17
N LEU A 197 -7.20 9.70 12.41
CA LEU A 197 -7.99 10.54 11.50
C LEU A 197 -7.44 11.96 11.36
N LYS A 198 -7.05 12.59 12.47
CA LYS A 198 -6.37 13.90 12.44
C LYS A 198 -5.04 13.84 11.72
N SER A 199 -4.27 12.75 11.89
CA SER A 199 -3.04 12.51 11.13
C SER A 199 -3.34 12.40 9.63
N ALA A 200 -4.35 11.63 9.25
CA ALA A 200 -4.76 11.49 7.86
C ALA A 200 -5.19 12.84 7.26
N ASP A 201 -5.93 13.68 7.98
CA ASP A 201 -6.33 14.99 7.49
C ASP A 201 -5.15 15.95 7.27
N SER A 202 -4.16 15.91 8.18
CA SER A 202 -2.90 16.66 8.03
C SER A 202 -2.14 16.21 6.78
N VAL A 203 -1.98 14.89 6.60
CA VAL A 203 -1.34 14.30 5.42
C VAL A 203 -2.10 14.69 4.15
N ARG A 204 -3.43 14.59 4.14
CA ARG A 204 -4.27 14.98 3.01
C ARG A 204 -4.06 16.45 2.62
N THR A 205 -3.96 17.33 3.61
CA THR A 205 -3.70 18.77 3.41
C THR A 205 -2.29 19.04 2.87
N GLN A 206 -1.29 18.26 3.28
CA GLN A 206 0.05 18.35 2.72
C GLN A 206 0.09 17.86 1.27
N LEU A 207 -0.53 16.71 1.00
CA LEU A 207 -0.60 16.13 -0.34
C LEU A 207 -1.37 17.04 -1.30
N SER A 208 -2.47 17.68 -0.86
CA SER A 208 -3.23 18.62 -1.71
C SER A 208 -2.38 19.81 -2.16
N ARG A 209 -1.54 20.36 -1.27
CA ARG A 209 -0.61 21.46 -1.60
C ARG A 209 0.41 21.02 -2.65
N ILE A 210 0.91 19.79 -2.54
CA ILE A 210 1.85 19.23 -3.52
C ILE A 210 1.15 19.03 -4.87
N CYS A 211 -0.08 18.49 -4.88
CA CYS A 211 -0.88 18.34 -6.10
C CYS A 211 -1.07 19.68 -6.83
N THR A 212 -1.45 20.75 -6.11
CA THR A 212 -1.61 22.09 -6.70
C THR A 212 -0.29 22.63 -7.24
N ARG A 213 0.82 22.45 -6.51
CA ARG A 213 2.16 22.87 -6.95
C ARG A 213 2.62 22.15 -8.22
N MET A 214 2.28 20.87 -8.36
CA MET A 214 2.61 20.05 -9.53
C MET A 214 1.54 20.13 -10.65
N ASN A 215 0.58 21.06 -10.53
CA ASN A 215 -0.51 21.28 -11.49
C ASN A 215 -1.39 20.04 -11.75
N LEU A 216 -1.54 19.17 -10.75
CA LEU A 216 -2.46 18.03 -10.80
C LEU A 216 -3.88 18.52 -10.53
N LYS A 217 -4.80 18.23 -11.46
CA LYS A 217 -6.20 18.65 -11.35
C LYS A 217 -6.90 17.89 -10.23
N LEU A 218 -7.42 18.63 -9.24
CA LEU A 218 -8.26 18.10 -8.18
C LEU A 218 -9.73 18.07 -8.63
N VAL A 219 -10.09 16.98 -9.30
CA VAL A 219 -11.43 16.66 -9.81
C VAL A 219 -12.08 15.54 -9.01
N SER A 220 -13.41 15.58 -8.95
CA SER A 220 -14.28 14.53 -8.42
C SER A 220 -15.44 14.32 -9.39
N THR A 221 -15.85 13.06 -9.56
CA THR A 221 -17.03 12.69 -10.35
C THR A 221 -18.27 12.89 -9.48
N PRO A 222 -19.42 13.35 -10.03
CA PRO A 222 -20.65 13.42 -9.24
C PRO A 222 -21.02 12.06 -8.63
N PHE A 223 -21.48 12.08 -7.39
CA PHE A 223 -21.78 10.87 -6.62
C PHE A 223 -22.92 10.04 -7.24
N GLU A 224 -23.84 10.69 -7.95
CA GLU A 224 -24.97 10.07 -8.64
C GLU A 224 -24.53 9.28 -9.88
N SER A 225 -23.31 9.49 -10.36
CA SER A 225 -22.78 8.74 -11.51
C SER A 225 -22.51 7.29 -11.13
N LYS A 226 -23.00 6.37 -11.97
CA LYS A 226 -22.68 4.93 -11.87
C LYS A 226 -21.17 4.66 -11.92
N GLU A 227 -20.41 5.57 -12.51
CA GLU A 227 -18.96 5.44 -12.66
C GLU A 227 -18.17 5.90 -11.44
N TYR A 228 -18.81 6.54 -10.43
CA TYR A 228 -18.12 7.13 -9.28
C TYR A 228 -17.18 6.13 -8.60
N TYR A 229 -17.72 5.00 -8.12
CA TYR A 229 -16.92 3.97 -7.46
C TYR A 229 -16.01 3.21 -8.43
N SER A 230 -16.46 2.97 -9.66
CA SER A 230 -15.65 2.29 -10.68
C SER A 230 -14.38 3.07 -11.00
N ASN A 231 -14.48 4.39 -11.12
CA ASN A 231 -13.35 5.28 -11.38
C ASN A 231 -12.33 5.26 -10.24
N ILE A 232 -12.81 5.30 -8.99
CA ILE A 232 -11.94 5.20 -7.81
C ILE A 232 -11.20 3.85 -7.83
N ARG A 233 -11.90 2.75 -8.10
CA ARG A 233 -11.28 1.41 -8.16
C ARG A 233 -10.24 1.28 -9.26
N LYS A 234 -10.52 1.81 -10.46
CA LYS A 234 -9.54 1.88 -11.56
C LYS A 234 -8.32 2.70 -11.19
N ALA A 235 -8.51 3.85 -10.54
CA ALA A 235 -7.40 4.67 -10.08
C ALA A 235 -6.53 3.96 -9.04
N VAL A 236 -7.12 3.26 -8.06
CA VAL A 236 -6.33 2.41 -7.12
C VAL A 236 -5.55 1.33 -7.88
N THR A 237 -6.18 0.71 -8.88
CA THR A 237 -5.55 -0.30 -9.73
C THR A 237 -4.28 0.24 -10.43
N SER A 238 -4.24 1.52 -10.80
CA SER A 238 -3.07 2.14 -11.45
C SER A 238 -1.79 2.21 -10.62
N GLY A 239 -1.89 2.26 -9.29
CA GLY A 239 -0.71 2.19 -8.42
C GLY A 239 -0.39 0.78 -7.93
N PHE A 240 -1.40 -0.07 -7.83
CA PHE A 240 -1.34 -1.34 -7.10
C PHE A 240 -1.59 -2.56 -7.98
N PHE A 241 -1.46 -2.44 -9.29
CA PHE A 241 -1.63 -3.54 -10.24
C PHE A 241 -0.67 -4.73 -10.01
N MET A 242 0.47 -4.52 -9.33
CA MET A 242 1.40 -5.59 -8.94
C MET A 242 0.90 -6.39 -7.73
N GLN A 243 0.05 -5.79 -6.89
CA GLN A 243 -0.48 -6.39 -5.65
C GLN A 243 -1.90 -6.89 -5.87
N VAL A 244 -2.02 -7.90 -6.72
CA VAL A 244 -3.29 -8.51 -7.13
C VAL A 244 -3.28 -9.99 -6.82
N ALA A 245 -4.41 -10.51 -6.38
CA ALA A 245 -4.65 -11.92 -6.16
C ALA A 245 -5.90 -12.40 -6.91
N HIS A 246 -5.83 -13.61 -7.44
CA HIS A 246 -6.91 -14.24 -8.20
C HIS A 246 -7.48 -15.43 -7.44
N LEU A 247 -8.81 -15.56 -7.44
CA LEU A 247 -9.53 -16.64 -6.79
C LEU A 247 -9.40 -17.93 -7.61
N GLN A 248 -8.83 -18.96 -7.00
CA GLN A 248 -8.74 -20.28 -7.61
C GLN A 248 -10.04 -21.07 -7.43
N ARG A 249 -10.23 -22.11 -8.26
CA ARG A 249 -11.37 -23.03 -8.16
C ARG A 249 -11.52 -23.71 -6.80
N GLN A 250 -10.41 -23.88 -6.08
CA GLN A 250 -10.37 -24.46 -4.74
C GLN A 250 -10.78 -23.47 -3.63
N GLY A 251 -11.13 -22.22 -3.98
CA GLY A 251 -11.61 -21.19 -3.05
C GLY A 251 -10.52 -20.45 -2.27
N GLN A 252 -9.25 -20.68 -2.63
CA GLN A 252 -8.06 -19.97 -2.13
C GLN A 252 -7.65 -18.89 -3.13
N TYR A 253 -6.99 -17.83 -2.66
CA TYR A 253 -6.43 -16.81 -3.55
C TYR A 253 -4.96 -17.11 -3.83
N MET A 254 -4.51 -16.77 -5.03
CA MET A 254 -3.11 -16.85 -5.43
C MET A 254 -2.63 -15.48 -5.93
N THR A 255 -1.50 -15.01 -5.42
CA THR A 255 -0.92 -13.74 -5.86
C THR A 255 -0.40 -13.83 -7.29
N VAL A 256 -0.55 -12.74 -8.03
CA VAL A 256 -0.05 -12.61 -9.41
C VAL A 256 1.48 -12.65 -9.43
N LYS A 257 2.06 -13.37 -10.42
CA LYS A 257 3.50 -13.66 -10.62
C LYS A 257 4.19 -14.50 -9.54
N ASP A 258 4.01 -14.18 -8.25
CA ASP A 258 4.71 -14.88 -7.16
C ASP A 258 4.06 -16.21 -6.75
N ASN A 259 2.84 -16.48 -7.22
CA ASN A 259 2.06 -17.70 -6.96
C ASN A 259 1.93 -18.07 -5.48
N GLN A 260 1.89 -17.07 -4.59
CA GLN A 260 1.74 -17.30 -3.15
C GLN A 260 0.26 -17.55 -2.83
N VAL A 261 -0.01 -18.63 -2.11
CA VAL A 261 -1.35 -18.92 -1.60
C VAL A 261 -1.67 -17.98 -0.45
N VAL A 262 -2.76 -17.23 -0.56
CA VAL A 262 -3.19 -16.21 0.40
C VAL A 262 -4.68 -16.32 0.71
N HIS A 263 -5.06 -15.75 1.84
CA HIS A 263 -6.45 -15.60 2.25
C HIS A 263 -6.80 -14.14 2.52
N LEU A 264 -8.06 -13.76 2.34
CA LEU A 264 -8.53 -12.45 2.78
C LEU A 264 -8.36 -12.33 4.29
N HIS A 265 -7.77 -11.24 4.76
CA HIS A 265 -7.59 -10.99 6.18
C HIS A 265 -8.97 -10.87 6.86
N PRO A 266 -9.20 -11.45 8.06
CA PRO A 266 -10.50 -11.43 8.73
C PRO A 266 -11.06 -10.03 9.05
N SER A 267 -10.22 -8.99 8.94
CA SER A 267 -10.65 -7.61 9.11
C SER A 267 -11.23 -6.98 7.84
N THR A 268 -11.25 -7.69 6.71
CA THR A 268 -11.80 -7.15 5.46
C THR A 268 -13.30 -6.95 5.57
N CYS A 269 -13.80 -5.95 4.86
CA CYS A 269 -15.22 -5.63 4.72
C CYS A 269 -15.92 -6.43 3.62
N LEU A 270 -15.19 -7.20 2.82
CA LEU A 270 -15.76 -8.02 1.75
C LEU A 270 -16.55 -9.20 2.33
N ASP A 271 -17.85 -9.25 2.02
CA ASP A 271 -18.78 -10.32 2.39
C ASP A 271 -18.77 -11.49 1.40
N HIS A 272 -18.33 -11.24 0.17
CA HIS A 272 -18.17 -12.21 -0.90
C HIS A 272 -16.69 -12.41 -1.27
N LYS A 273 -16.43 -13.43 -2.10
CA LYS A 273 -15.09 -13.69 -2.66
C LYS A 273 -15.09 -13.28 -4.15
N PRO A 274 -14.69 -12.04 -4.47
CA PRO A 274 -14.55 -11.64 -5.87
C PRO A 274 -13.46 -12.42 -6.60
N GLU A 275 -13.55 -12.52 -7.92
CA GLU A 275 -12.60 -13.29 -8.73
C GLU A 275 -11.19 -12.67 -8.69
N TRP A 276 -11.11 -11.34 -8.69
CA TRP A 276 -9.88 -10.57 -8.66
C TRP A 276 -9.90 -9.58 -7.51
N VAL A 277 -8.86 -9.61 -6.68
CA VAL A 277 -8.72 -8.73 -5.52
C VAL A 277 -7.40 -7.99 -5.59
N LEU A 278 -7.47 -6.69 -5.43
CA LEU A 278 -6.31 -5.85 -5.17
C LEU A 278 -6.12 -5.71 -3.66
N TYR A 279 -4.87 -5.78 -3.19
CA TYR A 279 -4.55 -5.64 -1.76
C TYR A 279 -3.43 -4.63 -1.52
N GLN A 280 -3.46 -3.98 -0.35
CA GLN A 280 -2.41 -3.04 0.06
C GLN A 280 -1.23 -3.75 0.73
N GLU A 281 -1.53 -4.70 1.62
CA GLU A 281 -0.53 -5.28 2.52
C GLU A 281 -0.56 -6.79 2.51
N PHE A 282 0.64 -7.39 2.47
CA PHE A 282 0.84 -8.81 2.67
C PHE A 282 1.22 -9.07 4.13
N VAL A 283 0.42 -9.88 4.83
CA VAL A 283 0.57 -10.17 6.25
C VAL A 283 1.00 -11.62 6.44
N LEU A 284 2.27 -11.82 6.80
CA LEU A 284 2.87 -13.12 7.04
C LEU A 284 2.65 -13.54 8.51
N THR A 285 1.81 -14.55 8.72
CA THR A 285 1.56 -15.16 10.05
C THR A 285 1.67 -16.69 9.97
N THR A 286 0.84 -17.44 10.68
CA THR A 286 0.71 -18.89 10.49
C THR A 286 0.07 -19.24 9.15
N LYS A 287 -0.80 -18.34 8.65
CA LYS A 287 -1.30 -18.32 7.27
C LYS A 287 -0.94 -16.98 6.64
N ASN A 288 -0.76 -16.98 5.32
CA ASN A 288 -0.55 -15.75 4.58
C ASN A 288 -1.89 -15.07 4.35
N TYR A 289 -2.00 -13.80 4.75
CA TYR A 289 -3.19 -12.99 4.56
C TYR A 289 -2.88 -11.77 3.70
N ILE A 290 -3.86 -11.35 2.91
CA ILE A 290 -3.87 -10.05 2.24
C ILE A 290 -4.84 -9.13 2.97
N ARG A 291 -4.39 -7.91 3.30
CA ARG A 291 -5.12 -6.93 4.11
C ARG A 291 -5.40 -5.68 3.29
N THR A 292 -6.55 -5.06 3.58
CA THR A 292 -7.09 -3.90 2.85
C THR A 292 -7.35 -4.27 1.39
N CYS A 293 -8.44 -5.00 1.17
CA CYS A 293 -8.79 -5.60 -0.11
C CYS A 293 -9.79 -4.75 -0.89
N LEU A 294 -9.72 -4.80 -2.21
CA LEU A 294 -10.64 -4.13 -3.14
C LEU A 294 -11.03 -5.09 -4.25
N ASP A 295 -12.32 -5.21 -4.52
CA ASP A 295 -12.85 -5.93 -5.67
C ASP A 295 -12.54 -5.16 -6.96
N ILE A 296 -11.85 -5.79 -7.89
CA ILE A 296 -11.46 -5.20 -9.17
C ILE A 296 -11.89 -6.07 -10.34
N ASN A 297 -12.10 -5.44 -11.50
CA ASN A 297 -12.38 -6.17 -12.72
C ASN A 297 -11.05 -6.53 -13.42
N GLY A 298 -10.86 -7.80 -13.78
CA GLY A 298 -9.59 -8.26 -14.37
C GLY A 298 -9.25 -7.58 -15.70
N GLU A 299 -10.26 -7.11 -16.45
CA GLU A 299 -10.05 -6.33 -17.69
C GLU A 299 -9.25 -5.03 -17.44
N TRP A 300 -9.43 -4.40 -16.27
CA TRP A 300 -8.71 -3.16 -15.94
C TRP A 300 -7.21 -3.38 -15.76
N LEU A 301 -6.78 -4.58 -15.36
CA LEU A 301 -5.36 -4.90 -15.23
C LEU A 301 -4.64 -4.81 -16.57
N ILE A 302 -5.31 -5.28 -17.62
CA ILE A 302 -4.82 -5.26 -19.00
C ILE A 302 -4.83 -3.83 -19.56
N ASP A 303 -5.83 -3.03 -19.21
CA ASP A 303 -5.93 -1.63 -19.65
C ASP A 303 -4.86 -0.74 -18.99
N VAL A 304 -4.65 -0.94 -17.69
CA VAL A 304 -3.83 -0.07 -16.84
C VAL A 304 -2.35 -0.39 -16.94
N ALA A 305 -1.99 -1.68 -17.04
CA ALA A 305 -0.60 -2.12 -17.02
C ALA A 305 -0.33 -3.26 -18.02
N PRO A 306 -0.49 -3.01 -19.34
CA PRO A 306 -0.30 -4.05 -20.36
C PRO A 306 1.12 -4.65 -20.33
N HIS A 307 2.14 -3.84 -20.06
CA HIS A 307 3.53 -4.29 -19.96
C HIS A 307 3.77 -5.28 -18.82
N TYR A 308 3.05 -5.13 -17.69
CA TYR A 308 3.18 -6.03 -16.55
C TYR A 308 2.41 -7.34 -16.76
N PHE A 309 1.23 -7.25 -17.39
CA PHE A 309 0.35 -8.38 -17.72
C PHE A 309 0.57 -8.91 -19.14
N ASP A 310 1.82 -8.92 -19.61
CA ASP A 310 2.19 -9.57 -20.86
C ASP A 310 2.15 -11.09 -20.71
N LEU A 311 1.37 -11.75 -21.56
CA LEU A 311 1.17 -13.21 -21.58
C LEU A 311 2.45 -13.98 -21.92
N SER A 312 3.41 -13.36 -22.62
CA SER A 312 4.68 -13.99 -23.01
C SER A 312 5.50 -14.38 -21.77
N ASN A 313 5.60 -13.46 -20.82
CA ASN A 313 6.41 -13.57 -19.60
C ASN A 313 5.58 -13.98 -18.37
N PHE A 314 4.28 -14.24 -18.54
CA PHE A 314 3.41 -14.62 -17.43
C PHE A 314 3.53 -16.11 -17.09
N PRO A 315 3.69 -16.49 -15.80
CA PRO A 315 3.82 -17.89 -15.40
C PRO A 315 2.57 -18.70 -15.75
N PRO A 316 2.71 -19.98 -16.14
CA PRO A 316 1.56 -20.83 -16.43
C PRO A 316 0.71 -21.05 -15.18
N GLY A 317 -0.61 -20.96 -15.31
CA GLY A 317 -1.53 -21.13 -14.17
C GLY A 317 -2.97 -20.76 -14.47
N GLU A 318 -3.85 -20.84 -13.46
CA GLU A 318 -5.25 -20.38 -13.55
C GLU A 318 -5.32 -18.89 -13.89
N CYS A 319 -4.44 -18.07 -13.30
CA CYS A 319 -4.37 -16.63 -13.55
C CYS A 319 -4.07 -16.33 -15.03
N LYS A 320 -3.10 -17.03 -15.64
CA LYS A 320 -2.76 -16.87 -17.06
C LYS A 320 -3.94 -17.22 -17.97
N ARG A 321 -4.62 -18.34 -17.70
CA ARG A 321 -5.81 -18.77 -18.46
C ARG A 321 -6.99 -17.81 -18.31
N ALA A 322 -7.10 -17.13 -17.18
CA ALA A 322 -8.10 -16.08 -16.98
C ALA A 322 -7.75 -14.84 -17.81
N LEU A 323 -6.49 -14.40 -17.78
CA LEU A 323 -5.99 -13.29 -18.61
C LEU A 323 -6.12 -13.59 -20.12
N GLU A 324 -5.76 -14.78 -20.59
CA GLU A 324 -5.91 -15.21 -22.00
C GLU A 324 -7.37 -15.06 -22.49
N ARG A 325 -8.33 -15.47 -21.65
CA ARG A 325 -9.76 -15.31 -21.95
C ARG A 325 -10.16 -13.83 -22.03
N MET A 326 -9.62 -12.99 -21.18
CA MET A 326 -9.87 -11.54 -21.20
C MET A 326 -9.26 -10.87 -22.44
N TYR A 327 -8.02 -11.22 -22.81
CA TYR A 327 -7.38 -10.74 -24.04
C TYR A 327 -8.17 -11.17 -25.28
N ALA A 328 -8.60 -12.44 -25.35
CA ALA A 328 -9.41 -12.94 -26.46
C ALA A 328 -10.76 -12.22 -26.58
N LYS A 329 -11.43 -11.96 -25.44
CA LYS A 329 -12.67 -11.19 -25.39
C LYS A 329 -12.45 -9.75 -25.88
N LYS A 330 -11.38 -9.10 -25.44
CA LYS A 330 -11.05 -7.73 -25.83
C LYS A 330 -10.73 -7.58 -27.32
N GLU A 331 -10.04 -8.57 -27.91
CA GLU A 331 -9.78 -8.59 -29.35
C GLU A 331 -11.08 -8.81 -30.15
N LYS A 332 -12.00 -9.65 -29.66
CA LYS A 332 -13.33 -9.82 -30.26
C LYS A 332 -14.17 -8.54 -30.19
N ASP A 333 -14.19 -7.87 -29.04
CA ASP A 333 -14.92 -6.61 -28.87
C ASP A 333 -14.35 -5.47 -29.73
N LYS A 334 -13.06 -5.52 -30.08
CA LYS A 334 -12.46 -4.61 -31.07
C LYS A 334 -12.88 -4.98 -32.49
N SER A 335 -12.89 -6.26 -32.87
CA SER A 335 -13.29 -6.68 -34.22
C SER A 335 -14.76 -6.38 -34.52
N ASP A 336 -15.64 -6.41 -33.50
CA ASP A 336 -17.07 -6.12 -33.66
C ASP A 336 -17.38 -4.60 -33.73
N ARG A 337 -16.38 -3.73 -33.48
CA ARG A 337 -16.51 -2.26 -33.55
C ARG A 337 -16.02 -1.63 -34.86
N PHE A 338 -15.49 -2.42 -35.78
CA PHE A 338 -15.03 -2.01 -37.11
C PHE A 338 -15.79 -2.75 -38.22
#